data_AF-A0A1H9QAD4-F1
#
_entry.id   AF-A0A1H9QAD4-F1
#
_cell.length_a   1.000
_cell.length_b   1.000
_cell.length_c   1.000
_cell.angle_alpha   90.00
_cell.angle_beta   90.00
_cell.angle_gamma   90.00
#
_symmetry.space_group_name_H-M   'P 1'
#
loop_
_entity.id
_entity.type
_entity.pdbx_description
1 polymer ?
#
loop_
_entity_poly.entity_id
_entity_poly.type
_entity_poly.pdbx_seq_one_letter_code
_entity_poly.pdbx_strand_id
1 'polypeptide(L)'
;MIGSGNVDRLATVVLGGIASAVVAIALFVVYPETLTDLLGVLIAIATVLVGLRFAGNVADSLFPAYDVAEVAVEGPISRDGGGGPLPTSPGATPADDVVEQIDRADDDDNVRALLLKLNTPGGEVVPSDDIRLAAKRFDGPTIAYATDVCASGGYWIASGCDELWARDGSIVGSIGVIGSRVNASDLAEKVGLSYERFAAGDYKDAGTPLKELEEEEREYLQSLIDDYYDTFVERVSDGRDLEPEFIRDTEARIYLGEEAYDMELVDHLGTRREIEDELADQLDTDEVVVEEFEPERPLMARVGAGAQSVAYALGAGIAGVADERGFRLRT
;
A
#
# COMPACT_ATOMS: atom_id res chain seq x y z
N MET A 1 -27.26 2.25 6.27
CA MET A 1 -28.01 3.52 6.32
C MET A 1 -27.43 4.38 5.21
N ILE A 2 -28.23 5.17 4.49
CA ILE A 2 -27.67 6.10 3.49
C ILE A 2 -27.00 7.21 4.30
N GLY A 3 -25.67 7.31 4.26
CA GLY A 3 -24.92 8.33 5.00
C GLY A 3 -25.44 9.74 4.64
N SER A 4 -25.47 10.63 5.63
CA SER A 4 -25.96 12.02 5.49
C SER A 4 -25.35 12.74 4.29
N GLY A 5 -24.04 12.56 4.05
CA GLY A 5 -23.34 13.14 2.91
C GLY A 5 -23.92 12.74 1.53
N ASN A 6 -24.42 11.51 1.38
CA ASN A 6 -25.06 11.08 0.13
C ASN A 6 -26.42 11.76 -0.11
N VAL A 7 -27.16 12.07 0.97
CA VAL A 7 -28.44 12.78 0.90
C VAL A 7 -28.20 14.25 0.56
N ASP A 8 -27.17 14.86 1.14
CA ASP A 8 -26.84 16.27 0.94
C ASP A 8 -26.23 16.53 -0.45
N ARG A 9 -25.39 15.60 -0.96
CA ARG A 9 -24.91 15.60 -2.36
C ARG A 9 -26.07 15.52 -3.34
N LEU A 10 -27.02 14.60 -3.12
CA LEU A 10 -28.21 14.46 -3.96
C LEU A 10 -29.07 15.73 -3.92
N ALA A 11 -29.29 16.31 -2.74
CA ALA A 11 -30.08 17.52 -2.57
C ALA A 11 -29.47 18.71 -3.33
N THR A 12 -28.14 18.88 -3.27
CA THR A 12 -27.40 19.94 -3.96
C THR A 12 -27.53 19.83 -5.48
N VAL A 13 -27.33 18.61 -6.03
CA VAL A 13 -27.49 18.36 -7.47
C VAL A 13 -28.93 18.61 -7.94
N VAL A 14 -29.92 18.16 -7.16
CA VAL A 14 -31.34 18.35 -7.47
C VAL A 14 -31.73 19.83 -7.42
N LEU A 15 -31.30 20.57 -6.40
CA LEU A 15 -31.58 22.00 -6.27
C LEU A 15 -30.91 22.82 -7.39
N GLY A 16 -29.65 22.52 -7.73
CA GLY A 16 -28.96 23.14 -8.87
C GLY A 16 -29.63 22.83 -10.21
N GLY A 17 -30.14 21.61 -10.37
CA GLY A 17 -30.94 21.21 -11.53
C GLY A 17 -32.27 21.97 -11.63
N ILE A 18 -32.99 22.11 -10.51
CA ILE A 18 -34.24 22.87 -10.44
C ILE A 18 -33.99 24.34 -10.77
N ALA A 19 -32.98 24.99 -10.18
CA ALA A 19 -32.63 26.38 -10.47
C ALA A 19 -32.30 26.58 -11.96
N SER A 20 -31.52 25.68 -12.54
CA SER A 20 -31.18 25.70 -13.98
C SER A 20 -32.43 25.51 -14.85
N ALA A 21 -33.32 24.59 -14.48
CA ALA A 21 -34.59 24.37 -15.18
C ALA A 21 -35.53 25.58 -15.08
N VAL A 22 -35.59 26.26 -13.93
CA VAL A 22 -36.38 27.49 -13.75
C VAL A 22 -35.86 28.60 -14.67
N VAL A 23 -34.53 28.76 -14.80
CA VAL A 23 -33.91 29.72 -15.73
C VAL A 23 -34.22 29.34 -17.18
N ALA A 24 -34.12 28.06 -17.54
CA ALA A 24 -34.43 27.57 -18.88
C ALA A 24 -35.91 27.72 -19.25
N ILE A 25 -36.82 27.45 -18.31
CA ILE A 25 -38.28 27.63 -18.49
C ILE A 25 -38.62 29.12 -18.60
N ALA A 26 -37.99 29.99 -17.80
CA ALA A 26 -38.17 31.43 -17.90
C ALA A 26 -37.75 31.98 -19.28
N LEU A 27 -36.69 31.43 -19.87
CA LEU A 27 -36.27 31.74 -21.24
C LEU A 27 -37.24 31.19 -22.31
N PHE A 28 -37.96 30.11 -22.02
CA PHE A 28 -38.87 29.40 -22.93
C PHE A 28 -40.30 29.98 -23.00
N VAL A 29 -40.83 30.47 -21.87
CA VAL A 29 -42.23 30.95 -21.78
C VAL A 29 -42.49 32.21 -22.61
N VAL A 30 -41.45 32.83 -23.19
CA VAL A 30 -41.56 34.08 -23.94
C VAL A 30 -41.59 33.93 -25.48
N TYR A 31 -41.44 32.73 -26.09
CA TYR A 31 -41.92 32.30 -27.44
C TYR A 31 -40.98 31.28 -28.13
N PRO A 32 -41.52 30.35 -28.95
CA PRO A 32 -40.82 29.99 -30.17
C PRO A 32 -41.71 29.84 -31.44
N GLU A 33 -41.50 30.67 -32.47
CA GLU A 33 -42.09 30.55 -33.82
C GLU A 33 -41.04 30.57 -34.97
N THR A 34 -39.76 30.76 -34.66
CA THR A 34 -38.68 31.04 -35.63
C THR A 34 -37.38 30.24 -35.37
N LEU A 35 -36.44 30.26 -36.32
CA LEU A 35 -35.13 29.59 -36.24
C LEU A 35 -34.27 30.09 -35.05
N THR A 36 -34.47 31.35 -34.66
CA THR A 36 -33.88 31.95 -33.45
C THR A 36 -34.32 31.21 -32.18
N ASP A 37 -35.54 30.69 -32.18
CA ASP A 37 -36.10 30.06 -31.00
C ASP A 37 -35.65 28.59 -30.87
N LEU A 38 -35.39 27.92 -32.00
CA LEU A 38 -34.66 26.64 -32.01
C LEU A 38 -33.24 26.80 -31.45
N LEU A 39 -32.53 27.87 -31.82
CA LEU A 39 -31.23 28.21 -31.25
C LEU A 39 -31.36 28.50 -29.74
N GLY A 40 -32.42 29.19 -29.32
CA GLY A 40 -32.76 29.41 -27.92
C GLY A 40 -32.96 28.11 -27.13
N VAL A 41 -33.66 27.12 -27.70
CA VAL A 41 -33.83 25.79 -27.10
C VAL A 41 -32.49 25.07 -26.94
N LEU A 42 -31.62 25.12 -27.96
CA LEU A 42 -30.29 24.51 -27.89
C LEU A 42 -29.42 25.18 -26.82
N ILE A 43 -29.46 26.51 -26.71
CA ILE A 43 -28.73 27.25 -25.67
C ILE A 43 -29.30 26.91 -24.29
N ALA A 44 -30.62 26.85 -24.12
CA ALA A 44 -31.24 26.50 -22.84
C ALA A 44 -30.86 25.09 -22.37
N ILE A 45 -30.87 24.09 -23.28
CA ILE A 45 -30.40 22.74 -22.98
C ILE A 45 -28.92 22.77 -22.61
N ALA A 46 -28.09 23.50 -23.35
CA ALA A 46 -26.67 23.65 -23.04
C ALA A 46 -26.46 24.30 -21.66
N THR A 47 -27.21 25.35 -21.32
CA THR A 47 -27.16 26.00 -20.00
C THR A 47 -27.59 25.07 -18.88
N VAL A 48 -28.63 24.26 -19.07
CA VAL A 48 -29.03 23.25 -18.08
C VAL A 48 -27.95 22.18 -17.91
N LEU A 49 -27.38 21.67 -19.01
CA LEU A 49 -26.30 20.68 -18.95
C LEU A 49 -25.04 21.24 -18.26
N VAL A 50 -24.68 22.50 -18.56
CA VAL A 50 -23.58 23.20 -17.90
C VAL A 50 -23.89 23.45 -16.43
N GLY A 51 -25.11 23.88 -16.10
CA GLY A 51 -25.56 24.09 -14.73
C GLY A 51 -25.57 22.81 -13.91
N LEU A 52 -26.02 21.69 -14.47
CA LEU A 52 -25.95 20.38 -13.84
C LEU A 52 -24.51 19.90 -13.65
N ARG A 53 -23.63 20.10 -14.63
CA ARG A 53 -22.20 19.76 -14.51
C ARG A 53 -21.52 20.61 -13.43
N PHE A 54 -21.80 21.91 -13.40
CA PHE A 54 -21.26 22.82 -12.40
C PHE A 54 -21.78 22.47 -10.99
N ALA A 55 -23.08 22.22 -10.85
CA ALA A 55 -23.66 21.77 -9.59
C ALA A 55 -23.09 20.43 -9.12
N GLY A 56 -22.83 19.49 -10.05
CA GLY A 56 -22.14 18.23 -9.75
C GLY A 56 -20.73 18.46 -9.20
N ASN A 57 -19.91 19.26 -9.88
CA ASN A 57 -18.56 19.59 -9.42
C ASN A 57 -18.55 20.29 -8.04
N VAL A 58 -19.49 21.20 -7.81
CA VAL A 58 -19.65 21.86 -6.50
C VAL A 58 -20.10 20.86 -5.44
N ALA A 59 -21.01 19.95 -5.76
CA ALA A 59 -21.45 18.92 -4.81
C ALA A 59 -20.34 17.93 -4.46
N ASP A 60 -19.50 17.55 -5.44
CA ASP A 60 -18.36 16.65 -5.21
C ASP A 60 -17.28 17.32 -4.34
N SER A 61 -17.03 18.60 -4.55
CA SER A 61 -16.10 19.38 -3.72
C SER A 61 -16.62 19.63 -2.30
N LEU A 62 -17.94 19.66 -2.08
CA LEU A 62 -18.54 19.86 -0.76
C LEU A 62 -18.78 18.54 -0.01
N PHE A 63 -18.94 17.43 -0.74
CA PHE A 63 -19.25 16.11 -0.23
C PHE A 63 -18.46 15.06 -1.01
N PRO A 64 -17.14 14.96 -0.75
CA PRO A 64 -16.30 13.99 -1.43
C PRO A 64 -16.78 12.56 -1.10
N ALA A 65 -16.50 11.63 -2.01
CA ALA A 65 -16.96 10.24 -1.87
C ALA A 65 -16.17 9.47 -0.80
N TYR A 66 -14.97 9.95 -0.49
CA TYR A 66 -14.02 9.46 0.49
C TYR A 66 -13.18 10.65 0.96
N ASP A 67 -12.58 10.52 2.13
CA ASP A 67 -11.68 11.52 2.70
C ASP A 67 -10.44 10.91 3.35
N VAL A 68 -10.35 9.58 3.38
CA VAL A 68 -9.18 8.84 3.87
C VAL A 68 -8.77 7.84 2.79
N ALA A 69 -7.49 7.86 2.43
CA ALA A 69 -6.90 6.85 1.54
C ALA A 69 -6.32 5.71 2.37
N GLU A 70 -6.76 4.48 2.11
CA GLU A 70 -6.13 3.28 2.67
C GLU A 70 -5.17 2.67 1.65
N VAL A 71 -3.92 2.49 2.07
CA VAL A 71 -2.88 1.84 1.27
C VAL A 71 -2.37 0.61 2.02
N ALA A 72 -2.38 -0.55 1.36
CA ALA A 72 -2.04 -1.82 1.98
C ALA A 72 -0.63 -2.32 1.61
N VAL A 73 0.15 -2.67 2.62
CA VAL A 73 1.44 -3.36 2.47
C VAL A 73 1.31 -4.78 3.00
N GLU A 74 1.19 -5.75 2.08
CA GLU A 74 0.95 -7.15 2.41
C GLU A 74 2.12 -8.02 1.94
N GLY A 75 2.51 -8.96 2.80
CA GLY A 75 3.59 -9.91 2.50
C GLY A 75 4.99 -9.27 2.49
N PRO A 76 6.02 -10.00 2.02
CA PRO A 76 7.40 -9.52 2.03
C PRO A 76 7.59 -8.29 1.13
N ILE A 77 8.31 -7.29 1.63
CA ILE A 77 8.58 -6.04 0.89
C ILE A 77 9.77 -6.26 -0.04
N SER A 78 9.58 -6.00 -1.33
CA SER A 78 10.64 -5.99 -2.35
C SER A 78 10.34 -4.94 -3.40
N ARG A 79 11.36 -4.48 -4.13
CA ARG A 79 11.14 -3.48 -5.19
C ARG A 79 10.13 -3.95 -6.26
N ASP A 80 10.32 -5.18 -6.76
CA ASP A 80 9.56 -5.70 -7.92
C ASP A 80 8.50 -6.77 -7.57
N GLY A 81 8.12 -6.92 -6.29
CA GLY A 81 7.11 -7.90 -5.88
C GLY A 81 7.51 -9.38 -6.01
N GLY A 82 8.82 -9.68 -5.93
CA GLY A 82 9.33 -11.06 -5.91
C GLY A 82 9.63 -11.67 -7.29
N GLY A 83 10.63 -11.12 -7.99
CA GLY A 83 11.12 -11.61 -9.29
C GLY A 83 12.36 -12.52 -9.22
N GLY A 84 12.43 -13.48 -8.29
CA GLY A 84 13.51 -14.47 -8.23
C GLY A 84 13.31 -15.65 -9.20
N PRO A 85 14.37 -16.42 -9.56
CA PRO A 85 14.26 -17.63 -10.39
C PRO A 85 13.52 -18.80 -9.70
N LEU A 86 13.21 -18.66 -8.40
CA LEU A 86 12.38 -19.57 -7.64
C LEU A 86 11.01 -18.89 -7.39
N PRO A 87 9.89 -19.63 -7.56
CA PRO A 87 8.56 -19.08 -7.31
C PRO A 87 8.45 -18.72 -5.83
N THR A 88 8.47 -17.43 -5.52
CA THR A 88 8.02 -16.95 -4.22
C THR A 88 6.51 -16.72 -4.28
N SER A 89 5.86 -16.82 -3.12
CA SER A 89 4.41 -16.83 -3.01
C SER A 89 3.77 -15.65 -3.77
N PRO A 90 2.63 -15.87 -4.47
CA PRO A 90 1.82 -14.77 -4.96
C PRO A 90 1.36 -13.95 -3.76
N GLY A 91 1.90 -12.73 -3.60
CA GLY A 91 1.51 -11.85 -2.50
C GLY A 91 2.56 -10.87 -1.97
N ALA A 92 3.67 -10.62 -2.67
CA ALA A 92 4.55 -9.51 -2.33
C ALA A 92 4.03 -8.23 -2.99
N THR A 93 3.71 -7.20 -2.21
CA THR A 93 3.38 -5.88 -2.75
C THR A 93 4.67 -5.19 -3.24
N PRO A 94 4.80 -4.86 -4.54
CA PRO A 94 5.93 -4.08 -5.03
C PRO A 94 5.98 -2.73 -4.34
N ALA A 95 7.13 -2.33 -3.84
CA ALA A 95 7.24 -1.05 -3.11
C ALA A 95 6.95 0.15 -3.99
N ASP A 96 7.34 0.10 -5.27
CA ASP A 96 7.07 1.18 -6.22
C ASP A 96 5.54 1.39 -6.42
N ASP A 97 4.75 0.31 -6.42
CA ASP A 97 3.28 0.38 -6.49
C ASP A 97 2.68 1.04 -5.23
N VAL A 98 3.24 0.77 -4.05
CA VAL A 98 2.80 1.37 -2.77
C VAL A 98 3.12 2.85 -2.75
N VAL A 99 4.34 3.21 -3.15
CA VAL A 99 4.78 4.61 -3.23
C VAL A 99 3.88 5.39 -4.19
N GLU A 100 3.58 4.84 -5.38
CA GLU A 100 2.66 5.46 -6.34
C GLU A 100 1.24 5.60 -5.77
N GLN A 101 0.75 4.65 -4.96
CA GLN A 101 -0.55 4.79 -4.29
C GLN A 101 -0.57 5.94 -3.29
N ILE A 102 0.49 6.06 -2.47
CA ILE A 102 0.60 7.15 -1.48
C ILE A 102 0.74 8.50 -2.19
N ASP A 103 1.56 8.60 -3.23
CA ASP A 103 1.72 9.84 -3.99
C ASP A 103 0.42 10.26 -4.70
N ARG A 104 -0.36 9.31 -5.24
CA ARG A 104 -1.68 9.59 -5.79
C ARG A 104 -2.69 10.03 -4.72
N ALA A 105 -2.58 9.49 -3.52
CA ALA A 105 -3.41 9.93 -2.40
C ALA A 105 -3.05 11.35 -1.97
N ASP A 106 -1.76 11.69 -1.94
CA ASP A 106 -1.25 13.04 -1.62
C ASP A 106 -1.65 14.08 -2.68
N ASP A 107 -1.69 13.68 -3.96
CA ASP A 107 -2.11 14.54 -5.09
C ASP A 107 -3.65 14.71 -5.20
N ASP A 108 -4.45 13.97 -4.42
CA ASP A 108 -5.92 14.00 -4.48
C ASP A 108 -6.51 14.96 -3.43
N ASP A 109 -7.05 16.09 -3.90
CA ASP A 109 -7.69 17.13 -3.07
C ASP A 109 -8.82 16.62 -2.14
N ASN A 110 -9.36 15.41 -2.39
CA ASN A 110 -10.39 14.82 -1.54
C ASN A 110 -9.80 14.07 -0.34
N VAL A 111 -8.56 13.55 -0.45
CA VAL A 111 -7.90 12.79 0.60
C VAL A 111 -7.35 13.77 1.64
N ARG A 112 -7.75 13.58 2.89
CA ARG A 112 -7.34 14.41 4.03
C ARG A 112 -6.44 13.68 5.02
N ALA A 113 -6.42 12.34 4.98
CA ALA A 113 -5.57 11.49 5.82
C ALA A 113 -5.19 10.19 5.11
N LEU A 114 -4.10 9.58 5.57
CA LEU A 114 -3.57 8.31 5.07
C LEU A 114 -3.67 7.22 6.14
N LEU A 115 -4.30 6.10 5.80
CA LEU A 115 -4.32 4.88 6.60
C LEU A 115 -3.42 3.82 5.94
N LEU A 116 -2.24 3.58 6.51
CA LEU A 116 -1.33 2.55 6.05
C LEU A 116 -1.60 1.22 6.74
N LYS A 117 -2.28 0.31 6.04
CA LYS A 117 -2.58 -1.03 6.54
C LYS A 117 -1.36 -1.94 6.34
N LEU A 118 -0.76 -2.39 7.45
CA LEU A 118 0.43 -3.22 7.46
C LEU A 118 0.09 -4.68 7.83
N ASN A 119 0.45 -5.60 6.95
CA ASN A 119 0.48 -7.05 7.22
C ASN A 119 1.72 -7.68 6.58
N THR A 120 2.88 -7.39 7.15
CA THR A 120 4.17 -7.72 6.53
C THR A 120 5.20 -8.20 7.57
N PRO A 121 5.97 -9.26 7.24
CA PRO A 121 7.12 -9.67 8.03
C PRO A 121 8.35 -8.74 7.81
N GLY A 122 8.23 -7.74 6.94
CA GLY A 122 9.33 -6.88 6.51
C GLY A 122 9.87 -7.27 5.14
N GLY A 123 11.09 -6.83 4.83
CA GLY A 123 11.71 -7.10 3.53
C GLY A 123 12.97 -6.28 3.29
N GLU A 124 13.17 -5.87 2.04
CA GLU A 124 14.34 -5.10 1.63
C GLU A 124 14.38 -3.70 2.28
N VAL A 125 15.56 -3.27 2.74
CA VAL A 125 15.75 -2.00 3.48
C VAL A 125 15.35 -0.79 2.65
N VAL A 126 15.92 -0.64 1.44
CA VAL A 126 15.70 0.55 0.61
C VAL A 126 14.24 0.68 0.16
N PRO A 127 13.57 -0.39 -0.35
CA PRO A 127 12.14 -0.34 -0.63
C PRO A 127 11.26 0.01 0.59
N SER A 128 11.63 -0.46 1.79
CA SER A 128 10.91 -0.07 3.02
C SER A 128 11.11 1.41 3.34
N ASP A 129 12.31 1.97 3.11
CA ASP A 129 12.58 3.40 3.31
C ASP A 129 11.90 4.28 2.26
N ASP A 130 11.78 3.81 1.01
CA ASP A 130 11.03 4.53 -0.05
C ASP A 130 9.56 4.73 0.36
N ILE A 131 8.92 3.68 0.90
CA ILE A 131 7.54 3.75 1.43
C ILE A 131 7.48 4.61 2.70
N ARG A 132 8.44 4.49 3.63
CA ARG A 132 8.50 5.33 4.83
C ARG A 132 8.58 6.82 4.48
N LEU A 133 9.41 7.17 3.49
CA LEU A 133 9.53 8.54 2.99
C LEU A 133 8.26 9.02 2.30
N ALA A 134 7.43 8.11 1.78
CA ALA A 134 6.12 8.42 1.19
C ALA A 134 5.08 8.73 2.24
N ALA A 135 4.98 7.87 3.26
CA ALA A 135 4.16 8.13 4.43
C ALA A 135 4.53 9.48 5.07
N LYS A 136 5.83 9.71 5.32
CA LYS A 136 6.32 10.91 6.02
C LYS A 136 6.11 12.22 5.27
N ARG A 137 6.00 12.19 3.93
CA ARG A 137 5.83 13.41 3.12
C ARG A 137 4.37 13.77 2.87
N PHE A 138 3.46 12.84 3.15
CA PHE A 138 2.02 13.02 2.94
C PHE A 138 1.51 14.23 3.73
N ASP A 139 0.72 15.10 3.08
CA ASP A 139 0.15 16.31 3.69
C ASP A 139 -1.17 16.00 4.40
N GLY A 140 -1.07 15.61 5.67
CA GLY A 140 -2.22 15.32 6.52
C GLY A 140 -1.87 14.26 7.57
N PRO A 141 -2.82 13.87 8.42
CA PRO A 141 -2.58 12.83 9.41
C PRO A 141 -2.32 11.46 8.78
N THR A 142 -1.36 10.74 9.34
CA THR A 142 -0.95 9.42 8.87
C THR A 142 -1.00 8.38 9.99
N ILE A 143 -1.80 7.33 9.81
CA ILE A 143 -1.92 6.23 10.77
C ILE A 143 -1.44 4.94 10.12
N ALA A 144 -0.40 4.32 10.67
CA ALA A 144 -0.04 2.95 10.39
C ALA A 144 -0.87 1.99 11.26
N TYR A 145 -1.41 0.94 10.65
CA TYR A 145 -2.21 -0.07 11.35
C TYR A 145 -1.66 -1.48 11.14
N ALA A 146 -1.07 -2.03 12.20
CA ALA A 146 -0.59 -3.41 12.26
C ALA A 146 -1.77 -4.38 12.44
N THR A 147 -2.22 -4.97 11.33
CA THR A 147 -3.36 -5.91 11.36
C THR A 147 -3.01 -7.24 12.04
N ASP A 148 -2.08 -7.99 11.46
CA ASP A 148 -1.56 -9.23 12.04
C ASP A 148 -0.06 -9.14 12.33
N VAL A 149 0.73 -8.62 11.38
CA VAL A 149 2.20 -8.48 11.52
C VAL A 149 2.68 -7.13 11.00
N CYS A 150 3.47 -6.43 11.81
CA CYS A 150 4.24 -5.23 11.45
C CYS A 150 5.66 -5.39 11.99
N ALA A 151 6.48 -6.16 11.27
CA ALA A 151 7.83 -6.52 11.70
C ALA A 151 8.90 -6.01 10.73
N SER A 152 10.10 -5.70 11.23
CA SER A 152 11.26 -5.31 10.44
C SER A 152 10.93 -4.18 9.45
N GLY A 153 11.02 -4.38 8.14
CA GLY A 153 10.62 -3.40 7.12
C GLY A 153 9.21 -2.80 7.31
N GLY A 154 8.25 -3.55 7.89
CA GLY A 154 6.94 -3.00 8.25
C GLY A 154 7.04 -1.93 9.35
N TYR A 155 7.82 -2.19 10.40
CA TYR A 155 8.06 -1.22 11.46
C TYR A 155 8.90 -0.03 10.95
N TRP A 156 9.82 -0.27 10.01
CA TRP A 156 10.54 0.78 9.29
C TRP A 156 9.55 1.72 8.59
N ILE A 157 8.56 1.20 7.89
CA ILE A 157 7.51 2.01 7.26
C ILE A 157 6.70 2.77 8.31
N ALA A 158 6.25 2.07 9.36
CA ALA A 158 5.45 2.66 10.43
C ALA A 158 6.13 3.85 11.12
N SER A 159 7.46 3.85 11.24
CA SER A 159 8.23 5.00 11.76
C SER A 159 8.17 6.28 10.89
N GLY A 160 7.53 6.21 9.73
CA GLY A 160 7.23 7.36 8.89
C GLY A 160 5.84 7.93 9.09
N CYS A 161 5.00 7.31 9.91
CA CYS A 161 3.64 7.75 10.20
C CYS A 161 3.57 8.50 11.53
N ASP A 162 2.55 9.33 11.71
CA ASP A 162 2.29 10.06 12.96
C ASP A 162 1.92 9.09 14.08
N GLU A 163 1.13 8.06 13.76
CA GLU A 163 0.71 7.05 14.71
C GLU A 163 0.89 5.62 14.20
N LEU A 164 1.14 4.69 15.12
CA LEU A 164 1.13 3.25 14.91
C LEU A 164 0.12 2.61 15.85
N TRP A 165 -0.92 2.02 15.25
CA TRP A 165 -1.95 1.25 15.92
C TRP A 165 -1.72 -0.25 15.72
N ALA A 166 -2.07 -1.05 16.72
CA ALA A 166 -2.05 -2.50 16.63
C ALA A 166 -3.28 -3.13 17.30
N ARG A 167 -3.48 -4.44 17.11
CA ARG A 167 -4.37 -5.23 17.96
C ARG A 167 -3.56 -5.93 19.04
N ASP A 168 -4.21 -6.36 20.12
CA ASP A 168 -3.54 -7.07 21.23
C ASP A 168 -2.69 -8.26 20.73
N GLY A 169 -3.21 -8.99 19.74
CA GLY A 169 -2.57 -10.17 19.16
C GLY A 169 -1.68 -9.91 17.94
N SER A 170 -1.52 -8.65 17.51
CA SER A 170 -0.61 -8.32 16.40
C SER A 170 0.83 -8.59 16.80
N ILE A 171 1.68 -8.95 15.84
CA ILE A 171 3.11 -9.11 16.04
C ILE A 171 3.80 -7.83 15.56
N VAL A 172 4.54 -7.17 16.44
CA VAL A 172 5.21 -5.89 16.16
C VAL A 172 6.69 -5.98 16.55
N GLY A 173 7.53 -5.12 15.97
CA GLY A 173 8.93 -4.99 16.33
C GLY A 173 9.84 -5.61 15.26
N SER A 174 10.73 -6.51 15.66
CA SER A 174 11.82 -7.00 14.81
C SER A 174 12.64 -5.85 14.22
N ILE A 175 12.89 -4.82 15.04
CA ILE A 175 13.67 -3.64 14.67
C ILE A 175 15.14 -4.06 14.59
N GLY A 176 15.54 -4.52 13.41
CA GLY A 176 16.85 -5.12 13.18
C GLY A 176 17.07 -5.47 11.72
N VAL A 177 18.32 -5.80 11.40
CA VAL A 177 18.78 -6.10 10.05
C VAL A 177 19.50 -7.44 10.06
N ILE A 178 19.19 -8.30 9.10
CA ILE A 178 19.83 -9.59 8.95
C ILE A 178 20.45 -9.73 7.56
N GLY A 179 21.64 -10.33 7.52
CA GLY A 179 22.30 -10.77 6.30
C GLY A 179 22.50 -12.29 6.37
N SER A 180 22.28 -12.98 5.25
CA SER A 180 22.54 -14.42 5.18
C SER A 180 23.28 -14.78 3.90
N ARG A 181 24.16 -15.78 4.02
CA ARG A 181 24.84 -16.40 2.89
C ARG A 181 24.84 -17.91 3.06
N VAL A 182 24.77 -18.62 1.95
CA VAL A 182 25.04 -20.07 1.92
C VAL A 182 26.53 -20.27 1.67
N ASN A 183 27.14 -21.24 2.36
CA ASN A 183 28.48 -21.72 2.03
C ASN A 183 28.38 -23.18 1.56
N ALA A 184 28.92 -23.47 0.38
CA ALA A 184 28.96 -24.77 -0.26
C ALA A 184 30.39 -25.20 -0.65
N SER A 185 31.43 -24.60 -0.06
CA SER A 185 32.85 -24.96 -0.28
C SER A 185 33.09 -26.47 -0.09
N ASP A 186 32.65 -27.04 1.02
CA ASP A 186 32.81 -28.47 1.32
C ASP A 186 32.05 -29.38 0.35
N LEU A 187 30.90 -28.91 -0.13
CA LEU A 187 30.12 -29.66 -1.12
C LEU A 187 30.86 -29.67 -2.47
N ALA A 188 31.40 -28.53 -2.88
CA ALA A 188 32.19 -28.39 -4.10
C ALA A 188 33.41 -29.33 -4.07
N GLU A 189 34.14 -29.39 -2.96
CA GLU A 189 35.26 -30.31 -2.79
C GLU A 189 34.84 -31.78 -2.93
N LYS A 190 33.74 -32.18 -2.27
CA LYS A 190 33.21 -33.57 -2.33
C LYS A 190 32.81 -34.02 -3.73
N VAL A 191 32.36 -33.11 -4.58
CA VAL A 191 31.96 -33.42 -5.97
C VAL A 191 33.08 -33.19 -6.97
N GLY A 192 34.28 -32.81 -6.52
CA GLY A 192 35.44 -32.55 -7.37
C GLY A 192 35.35 -31.25 -8.17
N LEU A 193 34.58 -30.27 -7.70
CA LEU A 193 34.44 -28.95 -8.32
C LEU A 193 35.47 -27.98 -7.72
N SER A 194 36.41 -27.50 -8.55
CA SER A 194 37.32 -26.41 -8.17
C SER A 194 36.76 -25.06 -8.58
N TYR A 195 36.76 -24.10 -7.66
CA TYR A 195 36.39 -22.71 -7.92
C TYR A 195 37.61 -21.80 -7.82
N GLU A 196 37.93 -21.09 -8.91
CA GLU A 196 38.97 -20.06 -8.94
C GLU A 196 38.34 -18.77 -9.46
N ARG A 197 38.45 -17.67 -8.70
CA ARG A 197 37.92 -16.37 -9.05
C ARG A 197 39.02 -15.32 -9.03
N PHE A 198 39.03 -14.49 -10.07
CA PHE A 198 39.87 -13.30 -10.14
C PHE A 198 38.96 -12.08 -9.90
N ALA A 199 39.22 -11.35 -8.83
CA ALA A 199 38.47 -10.16 -8.47
C ALA A 199 39.41 -8.95 -8.32
N ALA A 200 38.89 -7.76 -8.63
CA ALA A 200 39.58 -6.50 -8.36
C ALA A 200 39.22 -6.01 -6.96
N GLY A 201 40.20 -5.98 -6.04
CA GLY A 201 40.03 -5.55 -4.65
C GLY A 201 39.64 -6.68 -3.70
N ASP A 202 40.10 -6.58 -2.46
CA ASP A 202 40.14 -7.68 -1.48
C ASP A 202 38.75 -8.12 -0.99
N TYR A 203 37.77 -7.21 -0.97
CA TYR A 203 36.41 -7.50 -0.47
C TYR A 203 35.38 -7.79 -1.57
N LYS A 204 35.76 -7.79 -2.85
CA LYS A 204 34.81 -7.86 -3.98
C LYS A 204 34.17 -9.24 -4.15
N ASP A 205 34.76 -10.28 -3.57
CA ASP A 205 34.22 -11.63 -3.51
C ASP A 205 33.76 -12.05 -2.11
N ALA A 206 33.77 -11.11 -1.15
CA ALA A 206 33.21 -11.32 0.18
C ALA A 206 31.76 -11.82 0.07
N GLY A 207 31.44 -12.90 0.77
CA GLY A 207 30.11 -13.52 0.73
C GLY A 207 29.87 -14.49 -0.43
N THR A 208 30.87 -14.77 -1.28
CA THR A 208 30.73 -15.75 -2.37
C THR A 208 30.36 -17.15 -1.82
N PRO A 209 29.33 -17.83 -2.37
CA PRO A 209 28.85 -19.10 -1.79
C PRO A 209 29.80 -20.29 -1.86
N LEU A 210 30.82 -20.26 -2.71
CA LEU A 210 31.78 -21.35 -2.91
C LEU A 210 33.11 -21.11 -2.20
N LYS A 211 33.19 -20.07 -1.36
CA LYS A 211 34.39 -19.66 -0.63
C LYS A 211 34.07 -19.62 0.87
N GLU A 212 35.01 -20.10 1.68
CA GLU A 212 34.99 -19.82 3.11
C GLU A 212 35.17 -18.31 3.34
N LEU A 213 34.41 -17.76 4.28
CA LEU A 213 34.48 -16.32 4.57
C LEU A 213 35.64 -16.09 5.52
N GLU A 214 36.59 -15.29 5.07
CA GLU A 214 37.72 -14.85 5.89
C GLU A 214 37.25 -13.88 6.98
N GLU A 215 38.04 -13.72 8.04
CA GLU A 215 37.64 -12.86 9.18
C GLU A 215 37.47 -11.40 8.75
N GLU A 216 38.38 -10.90 7.92
CA GLU A 216 38.31 -9.52 7.39
C GLU A 216 37.08 -9.30 6.50
N GLU A 217 36.69 -10.30 5.70
CA GLU A 217 35.46 -10.26 4.90
C GLU A 217 34.20 -10.32 5.78
N ARG A 218 34.25 -11.06 6.89
CA ARG A 218 33.18 -11.12 7.88
C ARG A 218 33.00 -9.79 8.57
N GLU A 219 34.07 -9.19 9.05
CA GLU A 219 34.04 -7.86 9.68
C GLU A 219 33.49 -6.81 8.71
N TYR A 220 33.92 -6.84 7.45
CA TYR A 220 33.39 -5.95 6.41
C TYR A 220 31.88 -6.14 6.16
N LEU A 221 31.40 -7.38 6.02
CA LEU A 221 29.96 -7.62 5.82
C LEU A 221 29.15 -7.28 7.08
N GLN A 222 29.70 -7.52 8.27
CA GLN A 222 29.06 -7.15 9.53
C GLN A 222 28.94 -5.63 9.67
N SER A 223 29.97 -4.86 9.29
CA SER A 223 29.89 -3.40 9.36
C SER A 223 28.76 -2.83 8.50
N LEU A 224 28.48 -3.44 7.33
CA LEU A 224 27.33 -3.06 6.52
C LEU A 224 25.99 -3.33 7.23
N ILE A 225 25.88 -4.45 7.95
CA ILE A 225 24.69 -4.76 8.74
C ILE A 225 24.53 -3.78 9.90
N ASP A 226 25.63 -3.46 10.58
CA ASP A 226 25.67 -2.51 11.69
C ASP A 226 25.26 -1.10 11.22
N ASP A 227 25.77 -0.63 10.08
CA ASP A 227 25.41 0.67 9.49
C ASP A 227 23.90 0.75 9.15
N TYR A 228 23.33 -0.32 8.58
CA TYR A 228 21.89 -0.39 8.32
C TYR A 228 21.08 -0.45 9.61
N TYR A 229 21.56 -1.14 10.64
CA TYR A 229 20.90 -1.22 11.92
C TYR A 229 20.89 0.14 12.64
N ASP A 230 22.01 0.86 12.65
CA ASP A 230 22.08 2.20 13.21
C ASP A 230 21.13 3.16 12.49
N THR A 231 21.04 3.05 11.16
CA THR A 231 20.04 3.81 10.37
C THR A 231 18.62 3.44 10.80
N PHE A 232 18.30 2.16 11.01
CA PHE A 232 16.98 1.73 11.46
C PHE A 232 16.64 2.35 12.83
N VAL A 233 17.57 2.26 13.78
CA VAL A 233 17.41 2.83 15.12
C VAL A 233 17.17 4.34 15.03
N GLU A 234 17.89 5.05 14.17
CA GLU A 234 17.71 6.49 13.95
C GLU A 234 16.31 6.80 13.39
N ARG A 235 15.85 6.05 12.37
CA ARG A 235 14.49 6.25 11.81
C ARG A 235 13.40 6.01 12.84
N VAL A 236 13.52 4.96 13.65
CA VAL A 236 12.55 4.66 14.70
C VAL A 236 12.59 5.70 15.80
N SER A 237 13.79 6.11 16.24
CA SER A 237 13.95 7.14 17.27
C SER A 237 13.31 8.46 16.82
N ASP A 238 13.59 8.90 15.60
CA ASP A 238 13.02 10.12 15.01
C ASP A 238 11.51 10.05 14.81
N GLY A 239 10.98 8.89 14.44
CA GLY A 239 9.57 8.72 14.09
C GLY A 239 8.64 8.44 15.28
N ARG A 240 9.20 7.97 16.39
CA ARG A 240 8.43 7.48 17.55
C ARG A 240 8.81 8.18 18.86
N ASP A 241 9.75 9.14 18.80
CA ASP A 241 10.32 9.84 19.96
C ASP A 241 10.89 8.90 21.04
N LEU A 242 11.44 7.76 20.62
CA LEU A 242 12.03 6.76 21.51
C LEU A 242 13.55 6.92 21.64
N GLU A 243 14.11 6.63 22.82
CA GLU A 243 15.57 6.70 23.02
C GLU A 243 16.29 5.62 22.19
N PRO A 244 17.36 5.96 21.45
CA PRO A 244 18.13 4.98 20.67
C PRO A 244 18.69 3.81 21.49
N GLU A 245 19.01 4.03 22.77
CA GLU A 245 19.49 2.98 23.68
C GLU A 245 18.37 1.96 23.96
N PHE A 246 17.15 2.44 24.25
CA PHE A 246 15.98 1.59 24.47
C PHE A 246 15.68 0.72 23.24
N ILE A 247 15.71 1.30 22.04
CA ILE A 247 15.48 0.55 20.80
C ILE A 247 16.54 -0.56 20.67
N ARG A 248 17.80 -0.28 20.99
CA ARG A 248 18.87 -1.29 20.97
C ARG A 248 18.67 -2.40 21.99
N ASP A 249 18.18 -2.09 23.18
CA ASP A 249 17.86 -3.05 24.23
C ASP A 249 16.69 -3.99 23.88
N THR A 250 15.91 -3.66 22.86
CA THR A 250 14.90 -4.60 22.32
C THR A 250 15.55 -5.84 21.69
N GLU A 251 16.84 -5.77 21.32
CA GLU A 251 17.61 -6.83 20.66
C GLU A 251 16.92 -7.38 19.40
N ALA A 252 16.23 -6.50 18.66
CA ALA A 252 15.46 -6.85 17.46
C ALA A 252 14.43 -7.96 17.67
N ARG A 253 13.90 -8.13 18.89
CA ARG A 253 12.84 -9.10 19.18
C ARG A 253 11.49 -8.66 18.62
N ILE A 254 10.58 -9.62 18.50
CA ILE A 254 9.17 -9.37 18.24
C ILE A 254 8.39 -9.36 19.56
N TYR A 255 7.31 -8.60 19.57
CA TYR A 255 6.41 -8.42 20.70
C TYR A 255 4.97 -8.58 20.24
N LEU A 256 4.10 -9.05 21.14
CA LEU A 256 2.65 -8.94 20.91
C LEU A 256 2.23 -7.48 21.03
N GLY A 257 1.15 -7.09 20.38
CA GLY A 257 0.67 -5.71 20.37
C GLY A 257 0.48 -5.14 21.77
N GLU A 258 -0.09 -5.92 22.70
CA GLU A 258 -0.24 -5.52 24.11
C GLU A 258 1.11 -5.16 24.76
N GLU A 259 2.13 -6.00 24.59
CA GLU A 259 3.48 -5.76 25.12
C GLU A 259 4.17 -4.59 24.40
N ALA A 260 3.98 -4.47 23.09
CA ALA A 260 4.53 -3.37 22.30
C ALA A 260 3.93 -2.02 22.70
N TYR A 261 2.64 -1.98 23.06
CA TYR A 261 1.97 -0.80 23.59
C TYR A 261 2.51 -0.42 24.98
N ASP A 262 2.63 -1.39 25.90
CA ASP A 262 3.22 -1.16 27.22
C ASP A 262 4.67 -0.65 27.17
N MET A 263 5.37 -0.97 26.07
CA MET A 263 6.74 -0.55 25.76
C MET A 263 6.83 0.73 24.90
N GLU A 264 5.70 1.37 24.59
CA GLU A 264 5.62 2.58 23.74
C GLU A 264 6.15 2.36 22.30
N LEU A 265 6.30 1.11 21.86
CA LEU A 265 6.59 0.75 20.47
C LEU A 265 5.35 0.93 19.56
N VAL A 266 4.16 0.98 20.15
CA VAL A 266 2.86 1.20 19.50
C VAL A 266 2.13 2.29 20.30
N ASP A 267 1.49 3.26 19.64
CA ASP A 267 0.79 4.36 20.34
C ASP A 267 -0.54 3.93 20.91
N HIS A 268 -1.25 3.05 20.19
CA HIS A 268 -2.62 2.71 20.47
C HIS A 268 -2.94 1.25 20.15
N LEU A 269 -3.77 0.65 21.00
CA LEU A 269 -4.42 -0.62 20.72
C LEU A 269 -5.85 -0.36 20.28
N GLY A 270 -6.24 -0.92 19.13
CA GLY A 270 -7.58 -0.69 18.63
C GLY A 270 -7.97 -1.51 17.40
N THR A 271 -9.26 -1.50 17.16
CA THR A 271 -9.88 -2.04 15.96
C THR A 271 -9.90 -1.00 14.86
N ARG A 272 -10.17 -1.45 13.63
CA ARG A 272 -10.36 -0.55 12.48
C ARG A 272 -11.39 0.55 12.74
N ARG A 273 -12.46 0.24 13.47
CA ARG A 273 -13.51 1.23 13.78
C ARG A 273 -12.98 2.34 14.67
N GLU A 274 -12.18 2.00 15.68
CA GLU A 274 -11.60 3.00 16.59
C GLU A 274 -10.57 3.88 15.86
N ILE A 275 -9.86 3.34 14.87
CA ILE A 275 -8.99 4.12 13.99
C ILE A 275 -9.81 5.08 13.11
N GLU A 276 -10.92 4.62 12.53
CA GLU A 276 -11.83 5.47 11.75
C GLU A 276 -12.46 6.59 12.63
N ASP A 277 -12.80 6.27 13.88
CA ASP A 277 -13.29 7.25 14.86
C ASP A 277 -12.19 8.29 15.21
N GLU A 278 -10.95 7.84 15.45
CA GLU A 278 -9.81 8.74 15.70
C GLU A 278 -9.53 9.67 14.50
N LEU A 279 -9.53 9.13 13.28
CA LEU A 279 -9.38 9.93 12.06
C LEU A 279 -10.53 10.93 11.91
N ALA A 280 -11.75 10.57 12.27
CA ALA A 280 -12.89 11.49 12.24
C ALA A 280 -12.68 12.66 13.20
N ASP A 281 -12.19 12.38 14.42
CA ASP A 281 -11.86 13.38 15.42
C ASP A 281 -10.70 14.30 14.93
N GLN A 282 -9.64 13.75 14.35
CA GLN A 282 -8.51 14.53 13.80
C GLN A 282 -8.90 15.41 12.61
N LEU A 283 -9.90 14.99 11.84
CA LEU A 283 -10.41 15.68 10.66
C LEU A 283 -11.62 16.57 10.93
N ASP A 284 -12.00 16.76 12.20
CA ASP A 284 -13.16 17.53 12.65
C ASP A 284 -14.46 17.15 11.89
N THR A 285 -14.70 15.85 11.70
CA THR A 285 -15.88 15.29 11.00
C THR A 285 -16.64 14.29 11.87
N ASP A 286 -17.92 14.05 11.57
CA ASP A 286 -18.74 13.07 12.29
C ASP A 286 -18.37 11.61 11.97
N GLU A 287 -17.90 11.36 10.75
CA GLU A 287 -17.51 10.05 10.23
C GLU A 287 -16.54 10.27 9.05
N VAL A 288 -15.57 9.36 8.89
CA VAL A 288 -14.69 9.29 7.72
C VAL A 288 -15.18 8.22 6.77
N VAL A 289 -14.90 8.42 5.48
CA VAL A 289 -15.13 7.41 4.45
C VAL A 289 -13.78 7.02 3.86
N VAL A 290 -13.37 5.80 4.19
CA VAL A 290 -12.10 5.21 3.74
C VAL A 290 -12.26 4.59 2.36
N GLU A 291 -11.40 4.97 1.41
CA GLU A 291 -11.26 4.30 0.11
C GLU A 291 -9.91 3.58 0.01
N GLU A 292 -9.94 2.33 -0.45
CA GLU A 292 -8.73 1.54 -0.69
C GLU A 292 -8.10 1.89 -2.04
N PHE A 293 -6.85 2.36 -2.02
CA PHE A 293 -6.11 2.77 -3.20
C PHE A 293 -5.36 1.56 -3.78
N GLU A 294 -5.95 0.93 -4.80
CA GLU A 294 -5.29 -0.17 -5.52
C GLU A 294 -4.25 0.33 -6.54
N PRO A 295 -3.23 -0.49 -6.90
CA PRO A 295 -2.29 -0.16 -7.95
C PRO A 295 -2.98 0.04 -9.31
N GLU A 296 -2.56 1.05 -10.08
CA GLU A 296 -3.09 1.33 -11.42
C GLU A 296 -2.62 0.28 -12.44
N ARG A 297 -3.39 -0.80 -12.58
CA ARG A 297 -3.11 -1.78 -13.63
C ARG A 297 -3.66 -1.29 -14.96
N PRO A 298 -2.85 -1.27 -16.05
CA PRO A 298 -3.34 -0.97 -17.39
C PRO A 298 -4.56 -1.83 -17.72
N LEU A 299 -5.55 -1.25 -18.42
CA LEU A 299 -6.80 -1.95 -18.75
C LEU A 299 -6.57 -3.31 -19.46
N MET A 300 -5.49 -3.41 -20.25
CA MET A 300 -5.08 -4.68 -20.89
C MET A 300 -4.60 -5.75 -19.89
N ALA A 301 -3.94 -5.35 -18.79
CA ALA A 301 -3.54 -6.27 -17.72
C ALA A 301 -4.75 -6.79 -16.94
N ARG A 302 -5.77 -5.94 -16.72
CA ARG A 302 -7.05 -6.32 -16.10
C ARG A 302 -7.84 -7.32 -16.96
N VAL A 303 -7.86 -7.13 -18.28
CA VAL A 303 -8.50 -8.06 -19.23
C VAL A 303 -7.72 -9.39 -19.34
N GLY A 304 -6.39 -9.33 -19.34
CA GLY A 304 -5.51 -10.51 -19.42
C GLY A 304 -5.67 -11.44 -18.22
N ALA A 305 -5.71 -10.89 -17.00
CA ALA A 305 -5.93 -11.67 -15.78
C ALA A 305 -7.32 -12.36 -15.78
N GLY A 306 -8.38 -11.63 -16.16
CA GLY A 306 -9.72 -12.19 -16.29
C GLY A 306 -9.80 -13.33 -17.31
N ALA A 307 -9.19 -13.15 -18.49
CA ALA A 307 -9.12 -14.18 -19.53
C ALA A 307 -8.34 -15.42 -19.08
N GLN A 308 -7.24 -15.25 -18.33
CA GLN A 308 -6.46 -16.36 -17.78
C GLN A 308 -7.25 -17.15 -16.72
N SER A 309 -8.00 -16.49 -15.83
CA SER A 309 -8.85 -17.18 -14.86
C SER A 309 -9.98 -17.98 -15.52
N VAL A 310 -10.60 -17.44 -16.58
CA VAL A 310 -11.61 -18.15 -17.38
C VAL A 310 -10.99 -19.33 -18.14
N ALA A 311 -9.82 -19.14 -18.73
CA ALA A 311 -9.09 -20.21 -19.43
C ALA A 311 -8.66 -21.33 -18.48
N TYR A 312 -8.22 -20.99 -17.26
CA TYR A 312 -7.88 -21.97 -16.22
C TYR A 312 -9.12 -22.74 -15.74
N ALA A 313 -10.22 -22.05 -15.46
CA ALA A 313 -11.48 -22.69 -15.06
C ALA A 313 -12.03 -23.62 -16.16
N LEU A 314 -11.94 -23.21 -17.43
CA LEU A 314 -12.27 -24.06 -18.57
C LEU A 314 -11.30 -25.24 -18.71
N GLY A 315 -10.00 -25.01 -18.54
CA GLY A 315 -8.97 -26.05 -18.59
C GLY A 315 -9.13 -27.11 -17.51
N ALA A 316 -9.36 -26.69 -16.26
CA ALA A 316 -9.66 -27.57 -15.13
C ALA A 316 -10.97 -28.35 -15.35
N GLY A 317 -12.00 -27.71 -15.92
CA GLY A 317 -13.26 -28.37 -16.30
C GLY A 317 -13.08 -29.44 -17.39
N ILE A 318 -12.28 -29.16 -18.43
CA ILE A 318 -12.00 -30.13 -19.51
C ILE A 318 -11.12 -31.28 -19.00
N ALA A 319 -10.14 -31.00 -18.14
CA ALA A 319 -9.30 -32.02 -17.53
C ALA A 319 -10.11 -32.96 -16.62
N GLY A 320 -11.06 -32.42 -15.83
CA GLY A 320 -11.96 -33.22 -15.00
C GLY A 320 -12.88 -34.16 -15.81
N VAL A 321 -13.27 -33.77 -17.03
CA VAL A 321 -14.07 -34.61 -17.94
C VAL A 321 -13.21 -35.65 -18.68
N ALA A 322 -11.92 -35.38 -18.89
CA ALA A 322 -11.00 -36.30 -19.55
C ALA A 322 -10.52 -37.43 -18.62
N ASP A 323 -10.37 -37.17 -17.32
CA ASP A 323 -9.92 -38.17 -16.34
C ASP A 323 -10.98 -39.26 -16.07
N GLU A 324 -12.27 -38.98 -16.35
CA GLU A 324 -13.33 -39.99 -16.31
C GLU A 324 -13.29 -40.98 -17.49
N ARG A 325 -12.46 -40.75 -18.51
CA ARG A 325 -12.26 -41.68 -19.65
C ARG A 325 -10.86 -42.25 -19.64
N GLY A 326 -10.65 -43.19 -18.72
CA GLY A 326 -9.37 -43.85 -18.47
C GLY A 326 -8.62 -44.33 -19.71
N PHE A 327 -7.47 -43.70 -19.96
CA PHE A 327 -6.40 -44.26 -20.79
C PHE A 327 -5.40 -44.98 -19.89
N ARG A 328 -5.62 -46.28 -19.66
CA ARG A 328 -4.58 -47.16 -19.08
C ARG A 328 -3.60 -47.55 -20.18
N LEU A 329 -2.41 -46.95 -20.18
CA LEU A 329 -1.26 -47.52 -20.88
C LEU A 329 -0.87 -48.82 -20.16
N ARG A 330 -0.95 -49.94 -20.89
CA ARG A 330 -0.40 -51.23 -20.45
C ARG A 330 1.13 -51.12 -20.45
N THR A 331 1.72 -51.30 -19.26
CA THR A 331 3.11 -51.74 -19.08
C THR A 331 3.36 -53.11 -19.69
#